data_AF-A0A2V7AQC9-F1
#
_entry.id   AF-A0A2V7AQC9-F1
#
_cell.length_a   1.000
_cell.length_b   1.000
_cell.length_c   1.000
_cell.angle_alpha   90.00
_cell.angle_beta   90.00
_cell.angle_gamma   90.00
#
_symmetry.space_group_name_H-M   'P 1'
#
loop_
_entity.id
_entity.type
_entity.pdbx_description
1 polymer ?
#
loop_
_entity_poly.entity_id
_entity_poly.type
_entity_poly.pdbx_seq_one_letter_code
_entity_poly.pdbx_strand_id
1 'polypeptide(L)'
;MLMPAWMDIVGRAIPVTARGRFFAASSLVAGVGGFAGSFLTARILATVPAPASYGVCFLCAAACMAVSLAALVLVREPPAAAAAPPVGLRAYLARVPALLGRDRNLRWFLLARAVGMVSGMGNGFYTVYALLAWAPPDAQVGVFTTLLLAGQVAGTATLGWLADRAGHRLVLAAGLAASVSASALALAAPSLAAFGVVFVLAGVQGSALTISNLNVLLEFAPSPEERPTYIGLGTTSLAPVAFGAPLVAGLLADAWGFAAVFGVAALSGAVALGLLLVWVRDPRHRPAEG
;
A
#
# COMPACT_ATOMS: atom_id res chain seq x y z
N MET A 1 -10.58 0.43 0.49
CA MET A 1 -11.98 0.92 0.55
C MET A 1 -12.98 -0.17 0.96
N LEU A 2 -12.87 -1.43 0.48
CA LEU A 2 -13.78 -2.52 0.90
C LEU A 2 -13.45 -3.15 2.27
N MET A 3 -12.20 -3.06 2.73
CA MET A 3 -11.76 -3.76 3.94
C MET A 3 -12.52 -3.39 5.22
N PRO A 4 -12.87 -2.12 5.50
CA PRO A 4 -13.65 -1.77 6.69
C PRO A 4 -15.08 -2.34 6.66
N ALA A 5 -15.77 -2.25 5.52
CA ALA A 5 -17.12 -2.80 5.36
C ALA A 5 -17.11 -4.34 5.45
N TRP A 6 -16.12 -4.98 4.84
CA TRP A 6 -15.93 -6.43 4.95
C TRP A 6 -15.63 -6.87 6.40
N MET A 7 -14.76 -6.16 7.10
CA MET A 7 -14.45 -6.44 8.51
C MET A 7 -15.65 -6.25 9.43
N ASP A 8 -16.53 -5.27 9.15
CA ASP A 8 -17.78 -5.09 9.87
C ASP A 8 -18.77 -6.25 9.66
N ILE A 9 -18.95 -6.69 8.40
CA ILE A 9 -19.79 -7.85 8.07
C ILE A 9 -19.26 -9.11 8.77
N VAL A 10 -17.95 -9.38 8.67
CA VAL A 10 -17.30 -10.50 9.36
C VAL A 10 -17.47 -10.38 10.88
N GLY A 11 -17.34 -9.17 11.42
CA GLY A 11 -17.53 -8.89 12.84
C GLY A 11 -18.93 -9.23 13.33
N ARG A 12 -19.96 -8.89 12.56
CA ARG A 12 -21.37 -9.19 12.87
C ARG A 12 -21.72 -10.65 12.65
N ALA A 13 -21.25 -11.26 11.56
CA ALA A 13 -21.64 -12.60 11.15
C ALA A 13 -20.90 -13.73 11.88
N ILE A 14 -19.65 -13.50 12.32
CA ILE A 14 -18.78 -14.54 12.87
C ILE A 14 -18.53 -14.32 14.38
N PRO A 15 -18.89 -15.31 15.23
CA PRO A 15 -18.62 -15.26 16.66
C PRO A 15 -17.14 -15.04 16.96
N VAL A 16 -16.83 -14.22 17.97
CA VAL A 16 -15.45 -13.83 18.34
C VAL A 16 -14.53 -15.04 18.54
N THR A 17 -15.05 -16.12 19.15
CA THR A 17 -14.31 -17.37 19.42
C THR A 17 -13.95 -18.16 18.15
N ALA A 18 -14.66 -17.93 17.03
CA ALA A 18 -14.45 -18.64 15.77
C ALA A 18 -13.67 -17.81 14.73
N ARG A 19 -13.49 -16.50 14.93
CA ARG A 19 -12.84 -15.60 13.96
C ARG A 19 -11.45 -16.06 13.56
N GLY A 20 -10.63 -16.50 14.52
CA GLY A 20 -9.29 -17.01 14.23
C GLY A 20 -9.30 -18.21 13.27
N ARG A 21 -10.21 -19.16 13.48
CA ARG A 21 -10.38 -20.33 12.59
C ARG A 21 -10.89 -19.92 11.22
N PHE A 22 -11.82 -18.97 11.16
CA PHE A 22 -12.29 -18.40 9.89
C PHE A 22 -11.14 -17.77 9.10
N PHE A 23 -10.38 -16.84 9.70
CA PHE A 23 -9.27 -16.18 9.02
C PHE A 23 -8.18 -17.19 8.59
N ALA A 24 -7.90 -18.20 9.42
CA ALA A 24 -6.95 -19.26 9.07
C ALA A 24 -7.44 -20.10 7.88
N ALA A 25 -8.71 -20.54 7.89
CA ALA A 25 -9.31 -21.29 6.80
C ALA A 25 -9.40 -20.46 5.51
N SER A 26 -9.83 -19.21 5.59
CA SER A 26 -9.88 -18.27 4.47
C SER A 26 -8.48 -18.04 3.88
N SER A 27 -7.46 -17.86 4.73
CA SER A 27 -6.07 -17.68 4.28
C SER A 27 -5.53 -18.94 3.61
N LEU A 28 -5.87 -20.14 4.13
CA LEU A 28 -5.45 -21.41 3.56
C LEU A 28 -6.11 -21.66 2.20
N VAL A 29 -7.42 -21.43 2.09
CA VAL A 29 -8.15 -21.52 0.81
C VAL A 29 -7.59 -20.51 -0.21
N ALA A 30 -7.34 -19.27 0.22
CA ALA A 30 -6.73 -18.25 -0.64
C ALA A 30 -5.31 -18.64 -1.08
N GLY A 31 -4.51 -19.22 -0.18
CA GLY A 31 -3.16 -19.68 -0.47
C GLY A 31 -3.13 -20.84 -1.47
N VAL A 32 -3.94 -21.88 -1.25
CA VAL A 32 -4.05 -23.03 -2.17
C VAL A 32 -4.63 -22.60 -3.52
N GLY A 33 -5.67 -21.75 -3.50
CA GLY A 33 -6.28 -21.21 -4.71
C GLY A 33 -5.30 -20.35 -5.51
N GLY A 34 -4.53 -19.49 -4.85
CA GLY A 34 -3.49 -18.67 -5.47
C GLY A 34 -2.35 -19.52 -6.05
N PHE A 35 -1.92 -20.55 -5.32
CA PHE A 35 -0.90 -21.48 -5.79
C PHE A 35 -1.38 -22.24 -7.04
N ALA A 36 -2.56 -22.85 -7.02
CA ALA A 36 -3.14 -23.53 -8.17
C ALA A 36 -3.36 -22.56 -9.36
N GLY A 37 -3.84 -21.35 -9.08
CA GLY A 37 -4.01 -20.29 -10.06
C GLY A 37 -2.70 -19.88 -10.75
N SER A 38 -1.57 -19.95 -10.04
CA SER A 38 -0.24 -19.64 -10.61
C SER A 38 0.17 -20.63 -11.71
N PHE A 39 -0.06 -21.94 -11.51
CA PHE A 39 0.22 -22.96 -12.54
C PHE A 39 -0.71 -22.82 -13.74
N LEU A 40 -2.00 -22.54 -13.49
CA LEU A 40 -2.96 -22.30 -14.56
C LEU A 40 -2.55 -21.08 -15.40
N THR A 41 -2.16 -19.99 -14.73
CA THR A 41 -1.68 -18.76 -15.39
C THR A 41 -0.42 -19.04 -16.21
N ALA A 42 0.58 -19.72 -15.63
CA ALA A 42 1.81 -20.10 -16.32
C ALA A 42 1.52 -20.93 -17.58
N ARG A 43 0.59 -21.90 -17.48
CA ARG A 43 0.17 -22.72 -18.62
C ARG A 43 -0.52 -21.89 -19.70
N ILE A 44 -1.43 -21.00 -19.32
CA ILE A 44 -2.14 -20.12 -20.27
C ILE A 44 -1.12 -19.25 -21.03
N LEU A 45 -0.21 -18.59 -20.31
CA LEU A 45 0.82 -17.74 -20.91
C LEU A 45 1.77 -18.51 -21.83
N ALA A 46 2.05 -19.78 -21.55
CA ALA A 46 2.90 -20.63 -22.40
C ALA A 46 2.18 -21.13 -23.67
N THR A 47 0.87 -21.34 -23.62
CA THR A 47 0.10 -21.93 -24.74
C THR A 47 -0.59 -20.92 -25.64
N VAL A 48 -0.89 -19.72 -25.15
CA VAL A 48 -1.66 -18.71 -25.89
C VAL A 48 -0.74 -17.54 -26.27
N PRO A 49 -0.65 -17.15 -27.55
CA PRO A 49 0.14 -16.00 -27.96
C PRO A 49 -0.36 -14.69 -27.33
N ALA A 50 0.56 -13.79 -26.97
CA ALA A 50 0.20 -12.43 -26.56
C ALA A 50 -0.45 -11.67 -27.74
N PRO A 51 -1.49 -10.84 -27.51
CA PRO A 51 -2.04 -10.41 -26.22
C PRO A 51 -3.20 -11.27 -25.69
N ALA A 52 -3.63 -12.31 -26.41
CA ALA A 52 -4.81 -13.11 -26.05
C ALA A 52 -4.64 -13.88 -24.74
N SER A 53 -3.42 -14.27 -24.38
CA SER A 53 -3.10 -14.89 -23.08
C SER A 53 -3.53 -14.04 -21.89
N TYR A 54 -3.22 -12.74 -21.92
CA TYR A 54 -3.67 -11.79 -20.89
C TYR A 54 -5.19 -11.69 -20.84
N GLY A 55 -5.86 -11.68 -22.00
CA GLY A 55 -7.32 -11.68 -22.08
C GLY A 55 -7.97 -12.87 -21.37
N VAL A 56 -7.44 -14.08 -21.57
CA VAL A 56 -7.90 -15.29 -20.88
C VAL A 56 -7.68 -15.18 -19.38
N CYS A 57 -6.51 -14.70 -18.94
CA CYS A 57 -6.25 -14.46 -17.51
C CYS A 57 -7.25 -13.48 -16.89
N PHE A 58 -7.58 -12.38 -17.58
CA PHE A 58 -8.59 -11.43 -17.11
C PHE A 58 -9.99 -12.02 -17.04
N LEU A 59 -10.38 -12.88 -18.00
CA LEU A 59 -11.67 -13.57 -17.97
C LEU A 59 -11.76 -14.56 -16.80
N CYS A 60 -10.69 -15.33 -16.54
CA CYS A 60 -10.63 -16.21 -15.37
C CYS A 60 -10.76 -15.40 -14.07
N ALA A 61 -10.02 -14.28 -13.95
CA ALA A 61 -10.12 -13.40 -12.80
C ALA A 61 -11.54 -12.83 -12.62
N ALA A 62 -12.19 -12.41 -13.71
CA ALA A 62 -13.56 -11.92 -13.70
C ALA A 62 -14.56 -13.00 -13.23
N ALA A 63 -14.40 -14.24 -13.69
CA ALA A 63 -15.23 -15.37 -13.25
C ALA A 63 -15.05 -15.65 -11.74
N CYS A 64 -13.81 -15.69 -11.24
CA CYS A 64 -13.55 -15.83 -9.81
C CYS A 64 -14.16 -14.68 -8.98
N MET A 65 -14.07 -13.44 -9.47
CA MET A 65 -14.68 -12.28 -8.83
C MET A 65 -16.21 -12.39 -8.81
N ALA A 66 -16.83 -12.85 -9.89
CA ALA A 66 -18.28 -13.07 -9.96
C ALA A 66 -18.75 -14.13 -8.94
N VAL A 67 -18.01 -15.24 -8.80
CA VAL A 67 -18.28 -16.25 -7.77
C VAL A 67 -18.14 -15.66 -6.37
N SER A 68 -17.11 -14.83 -6.13
CA SER A 68 -16.94 -14.15 -4.84
C SER A 68 -18.09 -13.20 -4.52
N LEU A 69 -18.60 -12.45 -5.50
CA LEU A 69 -19.75 -11.56 -5.31
C LEU A 69 -21.04 -12.35 -5.09
N ALA A 70 -21.24 -13.45 -5.81
CA ALA A 70 -22.39 -14.34 -5.60
C ALA A 70 -22.38 -14.94 -4.19
N ALA A 71 -21.21 -15.37 -3.69
CA ALA A 71 -21.05 -15.83 -2.32
C ALA A 71 -21.37 -14.73 -1.28
N LEU A 72 -20.99 -13.48 -1.56
CA LEU A 72 -21.29 -12.34 -0.69
C LEU A 72 -22.80 -12.06 -0.60
N VAL A 73 -23.55 -12.18 -1.71
CA VAL A 73 -25.01 -12.02 -1.73
C VAL A 73 -25.73 -13.07 -0.85
N LEU A 74 -25.13 -14.25 -0.69
CA LEU A 74 -25.68 -15.31 0.16
C LEU A 74 -25.43 -15.06 1.67
N VAL A 75 -24.55 -14.12 2.03
CA VAL A 75 -24.28 -13.78 3.43
C VAL A 75 -25.47 -13.03 4.01
N ARG A 76 -26.15 -13.68 4.96
CA ARG A 76 -27.22 -13.03 5.73
C ARG A 76 -26.62 -12.14 6.82
N GLU A 77 -26.70 -10.83 6.62
CA GLU A 77 -26.25 -9.86 7.61
C GLU A 77 -27.20 -9.82 8.82
N PRO A 78 -26.69 -9.95 10.07
CA PRO A 78 -27.47 -9.66 11.26
C PRO A 78 -27.91 -8.19 11.28
N PRO A 79 -29.08 -7.87 11.86
CA PRO A 79 -29.57 -6.50 11.95
C PRO A 79 -28.51 -5.59 12.60
N ALA A 80 -28.08 -4.56 11.89
CA ALA A 80 -27.15 -3.59 12.42
C ALA A 80 -27.81 -2.80 13.56
N ALA A 81 -27.08 -2.55 14.65
CA ALA A 81 -27.46 -1.50 15.60
C ALA A 81 -27.63 -0.19 14.81
N ALA A 82 -28.68 0.57 15.09
CA ALA A 82 -29.11 1.73 14.29
C ALA A 82 -27.91 2.55 13.80
N ALA A 83 -27.66 2.46 12.49
CA ALA A 83 -26.56 3.19 11.86
C ALA A 83 -26.78 4.69 12.08
N ALA A 84 -25.71 5.42 12.40
CA ALA A 84 -25.75 6.87 12.46
C ALA A 84 -26.37 7.41 11.15
N PRO A 85 -27.20 8.48 11.21
CA PRO A 85 -27.89 8.98 10.03
C PRO A 85 -26.88 9.29 8.90
N PRO A 86 -27.14 8.84 7.67
CA PRO A 86 -26.23 9.04 6.56
C PRO A 86 -26.00 10.54 6.34
N VAL A 87 -24.75 10.97 6.49
CA VAL A 87 -24.36 12.36 6.22
C VAL A 87 -24.26 12.54 4.71
N GLY A 88 -25.03 13.47 4.14
CA GLY A 88 -24.95 13.76 2.71
C GLY A 88 -23.54 14.18 2.28
N LEU A 89 -23.08 13.73 1.11
CA LEU A 89 -21.72 13.99 0.60
C LEU A 89 -21.34 15.48 0.65
N ARG A 90 -22.26 16.38 0.28
CA ARG A 90 -22.03 17.83 0.32
C ARG A 90 -21.80 18.34 1.75
N ALA A 91 -22.57 17.86 2.71
CA ALA A 91 -22.41 18.21 4.12
C ALA A 91 -21.12 17.63 4.71
N TYR A 92 -20.70 16.44 4.26
CA TYR A 92 -19.42 15.85 4.62
C TYR A 92 -18.24 16.64 4.04
N LEU A 93 -18.25 16.93 2.73
CA LEU A 93 -17.19 17.70 2.06
C LEU A 93 -17.08 19.12 2.61
N ALA A 94 -18.19 19.75 3.02
CA ALA A 94 -18.16 21.06 3.66
C ALA A 94 -17.43 21.08 5.02
N ARG A 95 -17.33 19.92 5.71
CA ARG A 95 -16.62 19.79 7.00
C ARG A 95 -15.10 19.63 6.82
N VAL A 96 -14.65 19.16 5.66
CA VAL A 96 -13.22 18.86 5.39
C VAL A 96 -12.32 20.10 5.47
N PRO A 97 -12.64 21.27 4.87
CA PRO A 97 -11.80 22.46 4.97
C PRO A 97 -11.65 22.96 6.41
N ALA A 98 -12.73 22.91 7.21
CA ALA A 98 -12.69 23.31 8.61
C ALA A 98 -11.84 22.35 9.47
N LEU A 99 -11.92 21.05 9.18
CA LEU A 99 -11.15 20.02 9.88
C LEU A 99 -9.65 20.09 9.54
N LEU A 100 -9.31 20.28 8.26
CA LEU A 100 -7.94 20.57 7.83
C LEU A 100 -7.45 21.90 8.44
N GLY A 101 -8.30 22.93 8.47
CA GLY A 101 -7.96 24.24 9.07
C GLY A 101 -7.62 24.15 10.56
N ARG A 102 -8.30 23.27 11.31
CA ARG A 102 -8.07 23.03 12.74
C ARG A 102 -6.85 22.16 13.01
N ASP A 103 -6.67 21.04 12.29
CA ASP A 103 -5.54 20.14 12.54
C ASP A 103 -4.37 20.39 11.58
N ARG A 104 -3.49 21.35 11.97
CA ARG A 104 -2.25 21.65 11.25
C ARG A 104 -1.32 20.42 11.14
N ASN A 105 -1.35 19.52 12.13
CA ASN A 105 -0.53 18.31 12.13
C ASN A 105 -1.01 17.32 11.05
N LEU A 106 -2.33 17.14 10.96
CA LEU A 106 -2.96 16.31 9.93
C LEU A 106 -2.65 16.83 8.53
N ARG A 107 -2.67 18.16 8.32
CA ARG A 107 -2.29 18.75 7.02
C ARG A 107 -0.86 18.43 6.60
N TRP A 108 0.09 18.61 7.51
CA TRP A 108 1.50 18.26 7.25
C TRP A 108 1.66 16.76 7.01
N PHE A 109 0.93 15.93 7.75
CA PHE A 109 0.94 14.49 7.56
C PHE A 109 0.39 14.09 6.18
N LEU A 110 -0.76 14.64 5.77
CA LEU A 110 -1.34 14.38 4.45
C LEU A 110 -0.43 14.87 3.32
N LEU A 111 0.22 16.02 3.49
CA LEU A 111 1.19 16.52 2.52
C LEU A 111 2.43 15.61 2.44
N ALA A 112 3.03 15.25 3.57
CA ALA A 112 4.15 14.32 3.63
C ALA A 112 3.80 12.99 2.95
N ARG A 113 2.58 12.50 3.16
CA ARG A 113 2.08 11.25 2.57
C ARG A 113 1.82 11.38 1.07
N ALA A 114 1.27 12.51 0.60
CA ALA A 114 1.09 12.78 -0.82
C ALA A 114 2.43 12.84 -1.55
N VAL A 115 3.41 13.57 -1.00
CA VAL A 115 4.77 13.63 -1.57
C VAL A 115 5.44 12.26 -1.48
N GLY A 116 5.27 11.53 -0.38
CA GLY A 116 5.82 10.18 -0.20
C GLY A 116 5.26 9.14 -1.18
N MET A 117 4.03 9.35 -1.68
CA MET A 117 3.43 8.53 -2.73
C MET A 117 4.23 8.61 -4.04
N VAL A 118 4.74 9.80 -4.36
CA VAL A 118 5.59 10.05 -5.54
C VAL A 118 6.89 9.27 -5.43
N SER A 119 7.46 9.16 -4.22
CA SER A 119 8.66 8.34 -3.94
C SER A 119 8.47 6.87 -4.33
N GLY A 120 7.24 6.35 -4.26
CA GLY A 120 6.93 4.96 -4.62
C GLY A 120 6.96 4.66 -6.12
N MET A 121 7.04 5.66 -7.00
CA MET A 121 6.97 5.45 -8.45
C MET A 121 8.13 4.59 -8.99
N GLY A 122 9.30 4.65 -8.35
CA GLY A 122 10.48 3.86 -8.75
C GLY A 122 10.23 2.34 -8.71
N ASN A 123 9.34 1.88 -7.84
CA ASN A 123 9.05 0.45 -7.66
C ASN A 123 8.57 -0.22 -8.95
N GLY A 124 7.82 0.48 -9.80
CA GLY A 124 7.35 -0.05 -11.08
C GLY A 124 8.44 -0.21 -12.13
N PHE A 125 9.56 0.52 -11.99
CA PHE A 125 10.62 0.61 -12.99
C PHE A 125 11.91 -0.12 -12.61
N TYR A 126 12.09 -0.52 -11.35
CA TYR A 126 13.32 -1.22 -10.93
C TYR A 126 13.58 -2.50 -11.71
N THR A 127 12.56 -3.35 -11.91
CA THR A 127 12.72 -4.59 -12.68
C THR A 127 13.07 -4.30 -14.13
N VAL A 128 12.34 -3.38 -14.78
CA VAL A 128 12.58 -3.03 -16.19
C VAL A 128 13.98 -2.45 -16.37
N TYR A 129 14.39 -1.53 -15.50
CA TYR A 129 15.74 -0.96 -15.53
C TYR A 129 16.82 -2.03 -15.34
N ALA A 130 16.67 -2.94 -14.37
CA ALA A 130 17.64 -4.00 -14.13
C ALA A 130 17.81 -4.93 -15.35
N LEU A 131 16.70 -5.24 -16.03
CA LEU A 131 16.71 -6.06 -17.24
C LEU A 131 17.39 -5.34 -18.41
N LEU A 132 17.15 -4.04 -18.58
CA LEU A 132 17.76 -3.26 -19.66
C LEU A 132 19.24 -2.94 -19.42
N ALA A 133 19.65 -2.68 -18.18
CA ALA A 133 21.01 -2.26 -17.86
C ALA A 133 22.01 -3.42 -17.81
N TRP A 134 21.58 -4.62 -17.38
CA TRP A 134 22.47 -5.78 -17.22
C TRP A 134 22.12 -7.00 -18.08
N ALA A 135 20.97 -7.00 -18.77
CA ALA A 135 20.50 -8.13 -19.58
C ALA A 135 20.69 -9.52 -18.93
N PRO A 136 20.25 -9.71 -17.66
CA PRO A 136 20.42 -10.98 -16.98
C PRO A 136 19.50 -12.07 -17.55
N PRO A 137 19.77 -13.36 -17.25
CA PRO A 137 18.86 -14.44 -17.59
C PRO A 137 17.45 -14.23 -16.99
N ASP A 138 16.40 -14.68 -17.68
CA ASP A 138 15.00 -14.48 -17.26
C ASP A 138 14.70 -14.96 -15.83
N ALA A 139 15.40 -16.01 -15.37
CA ALA A 139 15.30 -16.53 -14.01
C ALA A 139 15.63 -15.49 -12.92
N GLN A 140 16.38 -14.44 -13.26
CA GLN A 140 16.77 -13.37 -12.35
C GLN A 140 15.57 -12.57 -11.80
N VAL A 141 14.47 -12.47 -12.56
CA VAL A 141 13.23 -11.82 -12.09
C VAL A 141 12.65 -12.55 -10.86
N GLY A 142 12.78 -13.88 -10.82
CA GLY A 142 12.42 -14.68 -9.66
C GLY A 142 13.28 -14.37 -8.43
N VAL A 143 14.58 -14.12 -8.64
CA VAL A 143 15.51 -13.70 -7.57
C VAL A 143 15.12 -12.33 -7.02
N PHE A 144 14.84 -11.36 -7.89
CA PHE A 144 14.38 -10.03 -7.46
C PHE A 144 13.09 -10.09 -6.65
N THR A 145 12.14 -10.91 -7.08
CA THR A 145 10.89 -11.14 -6.34
C THR A 145 11.16 -11.78 -4.97
N THR A 146 12.08 -12.74 -4.91
CA THR A 146 12.48 -13.38 -3.64
C THR A 146 13.13 -12.37 -2.68
N LEU A 147 14.00 -11.49 -3.19
CA LEU A 147 14.64 -10.43 -2.41
C LEU A 147 13.62 -9.40 -1.89
N LEU A 148 12.66 -9.02 -2.74
CA LEU A 148 11.53 -8.16 -2.35
C LEU A 148 10.74 -8.78 -1.20
N LEU A 149 10.35 -10.05 -1.32
CA LEU A 149 9.60 -10.76 -0.28
C LEU A 149 10.42 -10.94 1.00
N ALA A 150 11.72 -11.23 0.90
CA ALA A 150 12.61 -11.32 2.05
C ALA A 150 12.69 -9.98 2.80
N GLY A 151 12.85 -8.87 2.07
CA GLY A 151 12.79 -7.52 2.64
C GLY A 151 11.44 -7.22 3.27
N GLN A 152 10.35 -7.67 2.66
CA GLN A 152 9.00 -7.50 3.20
C GLN A 152 8.80 -8.28 4.51
N VAL A 153 9.22 -9.55 4.58
CA VAL A 153 9.15 -10.37 5.80
C VAL A 153 9.98 -9.77 6.92
N ALA A 154 11.25 -9.43 6.64
CA ALA A 154 12.15 -8.82 7.61
C ALA A 154 11.62 -7.45 8.08
N GLY A 155 11.13 -6.64 7.14
CA GLY A 155 10.51 -5.35 7.43
C GLY A 155 9.25 -5.50 8.28
N THR A 156 8.41 -6.51 8.02
CA THR A 156 7.18 -6.72 8.80
C THR A 156 7.50 -7.06 10.25
N ALA A 157 8.47 -7.95 10.48
CA ALA A 157 8.88 -8.34 11.83
C ALA A 157 9.51 -7.17 12.61
N THR A 158 10.44 -6.45 11.98
CA THR A 158 11.18 -5.35 12.62
C THR A 158 10.33 -4.08 12.79
N LEU A 159 9.61 -3.66 11.76
CA LEU A 159 8.77 -2.47 11.80
C LEU A 159 7.48 -2.68 12.57
N GLY A 160 6.96 -3.92 12.67
CA GLY A 160 5.83 -4.25 13.53
C GLY A 160 6.17 -4.00 14.99
N TRP A 161 7.31 -4.51 15.45
CA TRP A 161 7.82 -4.24 16.80
C TRP A 161 8.09 -2.73 17.03
N LEU A 162 8.59 -2.02 16.02
CA LEU A 162 8.80 -0.57 16.09
C LEU A 162 7.46 0.18 16.19
N ALA A 163 6.44 -0.27 15.47
CA ALA A 163 5.09 0.31 15.53
C ALA A 163 4.51 0.23 16.94
N ASP A 164 4.66 -0.92 17.58
CA ASP A 164 4.15 -1.15 18.93
C ASP A 164 4.85 -0.25 19.95
N ARG A 165 6.18 -0.14 19.87
CA ARG A 165 6.97 0.59 20.88
C ARG A 165 7.05 2.09 20.68
N ALA A 166 7.21 2.54 19.44
CA ALA A 166 7.64 3.90 19.15
C ALA A 166 6.72 4.65 18.18
N GLY A 167 5.58 4.05 17.80
CA GLY A 167 4.55 4.72 17.01
C GLY A 167 4.61 4.45 15.52
N HIS A 168 3.46 4.57 14.87
CA HIS A 168 3.33 4.39 13.42
C HIS A 168 4.03 5.49 12.62
N ARG A 169 4.26 6.67 13.22
CA ARG A 169 5.00 7.77 12.58
C ARG A 169 6.43 7.35 12.24
N LEU A 170 7.15 6.73 13.17
CA LEU A 170 8.54 6.31 12.94
C LEU A 170 8.63 5.16 11.93
N VAL A 171 7.64 4.27 11.92
CA VAL A 171 7.56 3.21 10.90
C VAL A 171 7.41 3.79 9.50
N LEU A 172 6.56 4.81 9.32
CA LEU A 172 6.42 5.50 8.04
C LEU A 172 7.71 6.25 7.66
N ALA A 173 8.41 6.84 8.61
CA ALA A 173 9.71 7.46 8.38
C ALA A 173 10.76 6.43 7.92
N ALA A 174 10.82 5.26 8.55
CA ALA A 174 11.69 4.16 8.14
C ALA A 174 11.36 3.67 6.72
N GLY A 175 10.06 3.56 6.38
CA GLY A 175 9.62 3.21 5.04
C GLY A 175 10.03 4.24 3.97
N LEU A 176 9.90 5.53 4.28
CA LEU A 176 10.36 6.60 3.38
C LEU A 176 11.88 6.59 3.24
N ALA A 177 12.63 6.40 4.33
CA ALA A 177 14.09 6.26 4.28
C ALA A 177 14.53 5.05 3.44
N ALA A 178 13.84 3.92 3.55
CA ALA A 178 14.08 2.76 2.70
C ALA A 178 13.80 3.08 1.22
N SER A 179 12.71 3.79 0.91
CA SER A 179 12.39 4.22 -0.45
C SER A 179 13.46 5.14 -1.04
N VAL A 180 13.91 6.15 -0.28
CA VAL A 180 14.97 7.08 -0.70
C VAL A 180 16.26 6.32 -0.95
N SER A 181 16.62 5.41 -0.04
CA SER A 181 17.82 4.58 -0.17
C SER A 181 17.74 3.66 -1.38
N ALA A 182 16.57 3.08 -1.66
CA ALA A 182 16.34 2.24 -2.83
C ALA A 182 16.54 3.03 -4.13
N SER A 183 15.93 4.22 -4.23
CA SER A 183 16.04 5.06 -5.41
C SER A 183 17.46 5.64 -5.60
N ALA A 184 18.13 6.05 -4.53
CA ALA A 184 19.53 6.48 -4.58
C ALA A 184 20.46 5.35 -5.00
N LEU A 185 20.25 4.14 -4.47
CA LEU A 185 21.03 2.97 -4.87
C LEU A 185 20.75 2.57 -6.32
N ALA A 186 19.52 2.68 -6.79
CA ALA A 186 19.17 2.40 -8.19
C ALA A 186 19.94 3.31 -9.18
N LEU A 187 20.24 4.56 -8.77
CA LEU A 187 21.06 5.50 -9.56
C LEU A 187 22.56 5.17 -9.55
N ALA A 188 23.07 4.64 -8.43
CA ALA A 188 24.50 4.47 -8.20
C ALA A 188 24.98 3.00 -8.29
N ALA A 189 24.08 2.04 -8.50
CA ALA A 189 24.40 0.62 -8.45
C ALA A 189 25.45 0.24 -9.50
N PRO A 190 26.64 -0.26 -9.09
CA PRO A 190 27.70 -0.62 -10.03
C PRO A 190 27.51 -2.02 -10.63
N SER A 191 26.61 -2.83 -10.08
CA SER A 191 26.39 -4.21 -10.49
C SER A 191 24.97 -4.68 -10.19
N LEU A 192 24.55 -5.74 -10.89
CA LEU A 192 23.26 -6.39 -10.67
C LEU A 192 23.06 -6.91 -9.24
N ALA A 193 24.14 -7.42 -8.63
CA ALA A 193 24.10 -7.91 -7.25
C ALA A 193 23.83 -6.76 -6.26
N ALA A 194 24.49 -5.61 -6.44
CA ALA A 194 24.22 -4.41 -5.66
C ALA A 194 22.79 -3.89 -5.91
N PHE A 195 22.30 -3.98 -7.15
CA PHE A 195 20.93 -3.62 -7.49
C PHE A 195 19.89 -4.54 -6.82
N GLY A 196 20.23 -5.79 -6.50
CA GLY A 196 19.37 -6.68 -5.72
C GLY A 196 18.92 -6.10 -4.36
N VAL A 197 19.74 -5.26 -3.73
CA VAL A 197 19.42 -4.58 -2.47
C VAL A 197 18.26 -3.59 -2.63
N VAL A 198 18.07 -3.01 -3.83
CA VAL A 198 16.95 -2.12 -4.15
C VAL A 198 15.61 -2.83 -3.91
N PHE A 199 15.52 -4.11 -4.28
CA PHE A 199 14.32 -4.92 -4.06
C PHE A 199 14.08 -5.21 -2.58
N VAL A 200 15.13 -5.50 -1.81
CA VAL A 200 15.01 -5.67 -0.34
C VAL A 200 14.46 -4.39 0.30
N LEU A 201 15.01 -3.23 -0.06
CA LEU A 201 14.56 -1.93 0.45
C LEU A 201 13.13 -1.59 0.02
N ALA A 202 12.75 -1.90 -1.21
CA ALA A 202 11.38 -1.77 -1.69
C ALA A 202 10.41 -2.67 -0.89
N GLY A 203 10.86 -3.86 -0.50
CA GLY A 203 10.10 -4.77 0.37
C GLY A 203 9.88 -4.18 1.75
N VAL A 204 10.93 -3.62 2.36
CA VAL A 204 10.85 -2.91 3.66
C VAL A 204 9.90 -1.71 3.60
N GLN A 205 9.99 -0.90 2.53
CA GLN A 205 9.03 0.18 2.27
C GLN A 205 7.60 -0.35 2.19
N GLY A 206 7.37 -1.43 1.44
CA GLY A 206 6.07 -2.09 1.32
C GLY A 206 5.50 -2.50 2.67
N SER A 207 6.33 -3.09 3.55
CA SER A 207 5.92 -3.47 4.91
C SER A 207 5.56 -2.27 5.77
N ALA A 208 6.33 -1.18 5.70
CA ALA A 208 6.03 0.04 6.44
C ALA A 208 4.63 0.58 6.09
N LEU A 209 4.29 0.58 4.79
CA LEU A 209 2.97 0.97 4.31
C LEU A 209 1.90 0.00 4.78
N THR A 210 2.09 -1.31 4.63
CA THR A 210 1.11 -2.31 5.10
C THR A 210 0.81 -2.18 6.59
N ILE A 211 1.82 -1.97 7.43
CA ILE A 211 1.67 -1.87 8.88
C ILE A 211 1.06 -0.55 9.32
N SER A 212 1.49 0.58 8.76
CA SER A 212 1.27 1.89 9.40
C SER A 212 0.37 2.84 8.60
N ASN A 213 0.12 2.57 7.31
CA ASN A 213 -0.59 3.49 6.42
C ASN A 213 -2.04 3.75 6.86
N LEU A 214 -2.75 2.73 7.37
CA LEU A 214 -4.10 2.91 7.93
C LEU A 214 -4.05 3.17 9.43
N ASN A 215 -3.18 2.47 10.16
CA ASN A 215 -3.14 2.55 11.62
C ASN A 215 -2.76 3.94 12.14
N VAL A 216 -1.85 4.65 11.46
CA VAL A 216 -1.55 6.04 11.85
C VAL A 216 -2.78 6.95 11.74
N LEU A 217 -3.66 6.74 10.75
CA LEU A 217 -4.89 7.54 10.58
C LEU A 217 -5.87 7.30 11.73
N LEU A 218 -5.87 6.09 12.30
CA LEU A 218 -6.66 5.77 13.48
C LEU A 218 -6.15 6.50 14.72
N GLU A 219 -4.84 6.72 14.84
CA GLU A 219 -4.23 7.47 15.94
C GLU A 219 -4.42 8.99 15.79
N PHE A 220 -4.55 9.49 14.56
CA PHE A 220 -4.87 10.90 14.31
C PHE A 220 -6.32 11.25 14.64
N ALA A 221 -7.23 10.27 14.63
CA ALA A 221 -8.65 10.51 14.92
C ALA A 221 -8.86 10.83 16.42
N PRO A 222 -9.42 12.00 16.77
CA PRO A 222 -9.65 12.39 18.17
C PRO A 222 -10.59 11.45 18.91
N SER A 223 -11.63 10.96 18.22
CA SER A 223 -12.61 10.02 18.77
C SER A 223 -12.82 8.82 17.82
N PRO A 224 -13.31 7.67 18.34
CA PRO A 224 -13.65 6.52 17.51
C PRO A 224 -14.66 6.82 16.40
N GLU A 225 -15.56 7.78 16.63
CA GLU A 225 -16.61 8.21 15.71
C GLU A 225 -16.06 9.00 14.51
N GLU A 226 -14.92 9.67 14.69
CA GLU A 226 -14.25 10.42 13.63
C GLU A 226 -13.28 9.59 12.80
N ARG A 227 -12.92 8.36 13.24
CA ARG A 227 -12.01 7.45 12.51
C ARG A 227 -12.38 7.25 11.04
N PRO A 228 -13.66 7.02 10.67
CA PRO A 228 -14.04 6.89 9.26
C PRO A 228 -13.73 8.14 8.44
N THR A 229 -13.90 9.33 9.03
CA THR A 229 -13.59 10.62 8.38
C THR A 229 -12.09 10.76 8.12
N TYR A 230 -11.25 10.47 9.13
CA TYR A 230 -9.79 10.54 9.00
C TYR A 230 -9.24 9.49 8.03
N ILE A 231 -9.76 8.26 8.07
CA ILE A 231 -9.41 7.21 7.11
C ILE A 231 -9.82 7.62 5.69
N GLY A 232 -11.06 8.08 5.52
CA GLY A 232 -11.59 8.51 4.22
C GLY A 232 -10.76 9.66 3.65
N LEU A 233 -10.48 10.69 4.45
CA LEU A 233 -9.65 11.81 4.04
C LEU A 233 -8.23 11.36 3.69
N GLY A 234 -7.59 10.56 4.55
CA GLY A 234 -6.21 10.10 4.34
C GLY A 234 -6.01 9.13 3.19
N THR A 235 -7.07 8.48 2.71
CA THR A 235 -7.00 7.56 1.56
C THR A 235 -7.50 8.21 0.27
N THR A 236 -8.59 8.98 0.31
CA THR A 236 -9.15 9.66 -0.86
C THR A 236 -8.29 10.85 -1.30
N SER A 237 -7.69 11.61 -0.37
CA SER A 237 -6.81 12.73 -0.72
C SER A 237 -5.58 12.31 -1.53
N LEU A 238 -5.16 11.06 -1.39
CA LEU A 238 -4.02 10.51 -2.12
C LEU A 238 -4.40 9.94 -3.49
N ALA A 239 -5.69 9.72 -3.77
CA ALA A 239 -6.13 9.10 -5.01
C ALA A 239 -5.66 9.83 -6.28
N PRO A 240 -5.69 11.19 -6.35
CA PRO A 240 -5.16 11.91 -7.51
C PRO A 240 -3.67 11.66 -7.72
N VAL A 241 -2.88 11.60 -6.64
CA VAL A 241 -1.44 11.34 -6.71
C VAL A 241 -1.18 9.88 -7.08
N ALA A 242 -1.95 8.95 -6.52
CA ALA A 242 -1.89 7.52 -6.87
C ALA A 242 -2.09 7.28 -8.36
N PHE A 243 -3.02 8.02 -8.96
CA PHE A 243 -3.36 7.94 -10.37
C PHE A 243 -2.33 8.66 -11.24
N GLY A 244 -1.92 9.87 -10.85
CA GLY A 244 -1.01 10.70 -11.64
C GLY A 244 0.44 10.23 -11.61
N ALA A 245 0.93 9.73 -10.47
CA ALA A 245 2.36 9.43 -10.29
C ALA A 245 2.89 8.37 -11.28
N PRO A 246 2.21 7.23 -11.53
CA PRO A 246 2.67 6.27 -12.53
C PRO A 246 2.70 6.83 -13.97
N LEU A 247 1.72 7.67 -14.33
CA LEU A 247 1.66 8.31 -15.66
C LEU A 247 2.84 9.27 -15.84
N VAL A 248 3.07 10.13 -14.84
CA VAL A 248 4.21 11.05 -14.82
C VAL A 248 5.53 10.27 -14.86
N ALA A 249 5.64 9.17 -14.11
CA ALA A 249 6.84 8.34 -14.10
C ALA A 249 7.11 7.67 -15.45
N GLY A 250 6.09 7.20 -16.17
CA GLY A 250 6.22 6.69 -17.53
C GLY A 250 6.71 7.76 -18.51
N LEU A 251 6.08 8.94 -18.50
CA LEU A 251 6.49 10.07 -19.34
C LEU A 251 7.92 10.55 -19.02
N LEU A 252 8.29 10.55 -17.74
CA LEU A 252 9.67 10.85 -17.29
C LEU A 252 10.67 9.81 -17.81
N ALA A 253 10.31 8.52 -17.76
CA ALA A 253 11.14 7.44 -18.26
C ALA A 253 11.36 7.56 -19.77
N ASP A 254 10.31 7.87 -20.53
CA ASP A 254 10.39 7.99 -21.99
C ASP A 254 11.20 9.22 -22.42
N ALA A 255 11.05 10.36 -21.72
CA ALA A 255 11.70 11.61 -22.09
C ALA A 255 13.16 11.73 -21.61
N TRP A 256 13.46 11.27 -20.38
CA TRP A 256 14.74 11.50 -19.71
C TRP A 256 15.36 10.22 -19.11
N GLY A 257 14.77 9.06 -19.38
CA GLY A 257 15.26 7.77 -18.90
C GLY A 257 14.94 7.48 -17.44
N PHE A 258 15.29 6.26 -17.00
CA PHE A 258 15.01 5.78 -15.64
C PHE A 258 15.73 6.57 -14.55
N ALA A 259 16.88 7.17 -14.85
CA ALA A 259 17.61 7.99 -13.90
C ALA A 259 16.79 9.21 -13.44
N ALA A 260 16.01 9.84 -14.33
CA ALA A 260 15.12 10.93 -13.95
C ALA A 260 14.02 10.45 -12.99
N VAL A 261 13.43 9.28 -13.26
CA VAL A 261 12.39 8.67 -12.40
C VAL A 261 12.95 8.40 -11.00
N PHE A 262 14.13 7.78 -10.91
CA PHE A 262 14.75 7.48 -9.62
C PHE A 262 15.22 8.74 -8.88
N GLY A 263 15.68 9.77 -9.59
CA GLY A 263 16.02 11.06 -9.00
C GLY A 263 14.80 11.76 -8.40
N VAL A 264 13.68 11.80 -9.13
CA VAL A 264 12.41 12.37 -8.65
C VAL A 264 11.87 11.56 -7.47
N ALA A 265 11.94 10.23 -7.53
CA ALA A 265 11.55 9.35 -6.44
C ALA A 265 12.40 9.61 -5.18
N ALA A 266 13.73 9.66 -5.30
CA ALA A 266 14.63 9.95 -4.19
C ALA A 266 14.39 11.34 -3.57
N LEU A 267 14.24 12.36 -4.41
CA LEU A 267 14.00 13.73 -3.95
C LEU A 267 12.66 13.86 -3.23
N SER A 268 11.57 13.35 -3.84
CA SER A 268 10.25 13.38 -3.22
C SER A 268 10.22 12.57 -1.92
N GLY A 269 10.86 11.41 -1.87
CA GLY A 269 11.01 10.63 -0.64
C GLY A 269 11.75 11.40 0.46
N ALA A 270 12.84 12.10 0.11
CA ALA A 270 13.61 12.90 1.07
C ALA A 270 12.80 14.09 1.60
N VAL A 271 12.06 14.78 0.73
CA VAL A 271 11.15 15.86 1.11
C VAL A 271 10.02 15.34 2.00
N ALA A 272 9.41 14.20 1.64
CA ALA A 272 8.37 13.55 2.45
C ALA A 272 8.89 13.15 3.83
N LEU A 273 10.10 12.59 3.90
CA LEU A 273 10.76 12.19 5.14
C LEU A 273 11.03 13.42 6.02
N GLY A 274 11.58 14.49 5.43
CA GLY A 274 11.79 15.77 6.11
C GLY A 274 10.48 16.36 6.64
N LEU A 275 9.42 16.35 5.82
CA LEU A 275 8.10 16.83 6.23
C LEU A 275 7.57 16.05 7.45
N LEU A 276 7.70 14.72 7.41
CA LEU A 276 7.24 13.81 8.46
C LEU A 276 8.06 13.93 9.75
N LEU A 277 9.37 14.15 9.66
CA LEU A 277 10.24 14.24 10.83
C LEU A 277 10.20 15.63 11.50
N VAL A 278 10.05 16.70 10.72
CA VAL A 278 10.12 18.07 11.25
C VAL A 278 8.76 18.61 11.68
N TRP A 279 7.71 18.45 10.85
CA TRP A 279 6.44 19.14 11.08
C TRP A 279 5.30 18.24 11.55
N VAL A 280 5.40 16.94 11.37
CA VAL A 280 4.42 16.00 11.92
C VAL A 280 4.80 15.67 13.36
N ARG A 281 3.91 15.88 14.32
CA ARG A 281 4.05 15.42 15.70
C ARG A 281 3.42 14.05 15.85
N ASP A 282 4.01 13.21 16.70
CA ASP A 282 3.48 11.88 16.98
C ASP A 282 2.08 12.00 17.64
N PRO A 283 1.03 11.41 17.06
CA PRO A 283 -0.32 11.51 17.61
C PRO A 283 -0.45 10.89 19.01
N ARG A 284 0.37 9.88 19.37
CA ARG A 284 0.31 9.21 20.68
C ARG A 284 0.71 10.11 21.84
N HIS A 285 1.45 11.18 21.56
CA HIS A 285 1.96 12.11 22.57
C HIS A 285 1.15 13.41 22.61
N ARG A 286 -0.04 13.44 22.00
CA ARG A 286 -0.98 14.56 22.17
C ARG A 286 -1.54 14.51 23.60
N PRO A 287 -1.41 15.57 24.41
CA PRO A 287 -2.20 15.66 25.63
C PRO A 287 -3.67 15.61 25.23
N ALA A 288 -4.48 14.84 25.99
CA ALA A 288 -5.92 14.88 25.86
C ALA A 288 -6.36 16.33 26.11
N GLU A 289 -6.78 17.04 25.07
CA GLU A 289 -7.44 18.33 25.25
C GLU A 289 -8.77 18.04 25.93
N GLY A 290 -8.84 18.39 27.23
CA GLY A 290 -10.04 18.29 28.06
C GLY A 290 -11.03 19.40 27.78
#